data_AF-A0A0F3R6T4-F1
#
_entry.id   AF-A0A0F3R6T4-F1
#
_cell.length_a   1.000
_cell.length_b   1.000
_cell.length_c   1.000
_cell.angle_alpha   90.00
_cell.angle_beta   90.00
_cell.angle_gamma   90.00
#
_symmetry.space_group_name_H-M   'P 1'
#
loop_
_entity.id
_entity.type
_entity.pdbx_description
1 polymer ?
#
loop_
_entity_poly.entity_id
_entity_poly.type
_entity_poly.pdbx_seq_one_letter_code
_entity_poly.pdbx_strand_id
1 'polypeptide(L)'
;MRTIADKYIDEGVQKGMVQGMQIGRNEGMQIGRNEGMQIGRNEGMQIGEAKKTMEVAKNMLSNNYSIPEVSRITGLSISELNQLLKS
;
A
#
# COMPACT_ATOMS: atom_id res chain seq x y z
N MET A 1 9.83 -16.76 -54.45
CA MET A 1 10.86 -15.82 -53.97
C MET A 1 10.18 -14.81 -53.08
N ARG A 2 10.72 -14.51 -51.89
CA ARG A 2 10.23 -13.37 -51.09
C ARG A 2 10.62 -12.06 -51.80
N THR A 3 9.71 -11.10 -51.79
CA THR A 3 9.93 -9.78 -52.35
C THR A 3 10.57 -8.84 -51.32
N ILE A 4 11.12 -7.73 -51.80
CA ILE A 4 11.63 -6.65 -50.94
C ILE A 4 10.48 -6.07 -50.09
N ALA A 5 9.25 -6.05 -50.61
CA ALA A 5 8.06 -5.61 -49.87
C ALA A 5 7.76 -6.52 -48.67
N ASP A 6 7.85 -7.85 -48.84
CA ASP A 6 7.66 -8.81 -47.75
C ASP A 6 8.66 -8.57 -46.61
N LYS A 7 9.91 -8.24 -46.95
CA LYS A 7 10.95 -7.91 -45.97
C LYS A 7 10.60 -6.65 -45.15
N TYR A 8 10.11 -5.60 -45.80
CA TYR A 8 9.71 -4.37 -45.09
C TYR A 8 8.49 -4.58 -44.19
N ILE A 9 7.54 -5.43 -44.61
CA ILE A 9 6.38 -5.80 -43.78
C ILE A 9 6.87 -6.58 -42.55
N ASP A 10 7.71 -7.59 -42.73
CA ASP A 10 8.29 -8.38 -41.63
C ASP A 10 9.05 -7.47 -40.64
N GLU A 11 9.88 -6.55 -41.13
CA GLU A 11 10.61 -5.59 -40.28
C GLU A 11 9.67 -4.63 -39.54
N GLY A 12 8.60 -4.16 -40.20
CA GLY A 12 7.60 -3.29 -39.59
C GLY A 12 6.84 -3.98 -38.47
N VAL A 13 6.38 -5.21 -38.71
CA VAL A 13 5.70 -6.04 -37.70
C VAL A 13 6.64 -6.34 -36.53
N GLN A 14 7.88 -6.71 -36.81
CA GLN A 14 8.86 -7.03 -35.78
C GLN A 14 9.20 -5.81 -34.92
N LYS A 15 9.38 -4.63 -35.54
CA LYS A 15 9.59 -3.37 -34.81
C LYS A 15 8.38 -3.00 -33.96
N GLY A 16 7.17 -3.10 -34.51
CA GLY A 16 5.92 -2.83 -33.81
C GLY A 16 5.73 -3.73 -32.59
N MET A 17 6.00 -5.04 -32.73
CA MET A 17 5.94 -5.99 -31.61
C MET A 17 6.96 -5.67 -30.52
N VAL A 18 8.21 -5.39 -30.90
CA VAL A 18 9.27 -5.05 -29.94
C VAL A 18 8.94 -3.76 -29.19
N GLN A 19 8.49 -2.72 -29.91
CA GLN A 19 8.09 -1.45 -29.30
C GLN A 19 6.88 -1.62 -28.38
N GLY A 20 5.84 -2.32 -28.82
CA GLY A 20 4.64 -2.59 -28.02
C GLY A 20 4.96 -3.36 -26.74
N MET A 21 5.81 -4.39 -26.82
CA MET A 21 6.24 -5.16 -25.65
C MET A 21 7.08 -4.30 -24.69
N GLN A 22 7.99 -3.47 -25.21
CA GLN A 22 8.82 -2.61 -24.39
C GLN A 22 8.00 -1.55 -23.65
N ILE A 23 7.05 -0.90 -24.35
CA ILE A 23 6.15 0.09 -23.76
C ILE A 23 5.26 -0.57 -22.71
N GLY A 24 4.56 -1.66 -23.07
CA GLY A 24 3.65 -2.33 -22.14
C GLY A 24 4.36 -2.85 -20.89
N ARG A 25 5.59 -3.36 -21.02
CA ARG A 25 6.40 -3.77 -19.86
C ARG A 25 6.80 -2.58 -19.00
N ASN A 26 7.26 -1.49 -19.60
CA ASN A 26 7.68 -0.30 -18.86
C ASN A 26 6.50 0.35 -18.12
N GLU A 27 5.37 0.54 -18.81
CA GLU A 27 4.15 1.10 -18.22
C GLU A 27 3.61 0.20 -17.11
N GLY A 28 3.53 -1.12 -17.35
CA GLY A 28 3.07 -2.07 -16.34
C GLY A 28 3.95 -2.08 -15.08
N MET A 29 5.28 -2.05 -15.24
CA MET A 29 6.20 -1.95 -14.11
C MET A 29 6.08 -0.62 -13.37
N GLN A 30 5.92 0.49 -14.09
CA GLN A 30 5.80 1.81 -13.49
C GLN A 30 4.50 1.95 -12.69
N ILE A 31 3.37 1.54 -13.27
CA ILE A 31 2.07 1.55 -12.60
C ILE A 31 2.11 0.64 -11.37
N GLY A 32 2.52 -0.62 -11.53
CA GLY A 32 2.55 -1.58 -10.42
C GLY A 32 3.46 -1.13 -9.27
N ARG A 33 4.61 -0.52 -9.57
CA ARG A 33 5.51 0.03 -8.54
C ARG A 33 4.89 1.22 -7.81
N ASN A 34 4.26 2.14 -8.54
CA ASN A 34 3.66 3.34 -7.96
C ASN A 34 2.47 2.98 -7.08
N GLU A 35 1.56 2.15 -7.58
CA GLU A 35 0.39 1.69 -6.83
C GLU A 35 0.80 0.89 -5.60
N GLY A 36 1.72 -0.08 -5.76
CA GLY A 36 2.20 -0.89 -4.64
C GLY A 36 2.88 -0.05 -3.54
N MET A 37 3.68 0.96 -3.93
CA MET A 37 4.31 1.87 -2.97
C MET A 37 3.29 2.76 -2.26
N GLN A 38 2.30 3.28 -2.99
CA GLN A 38 1.27 4.13 -2.42
C GLN A 38 0.39 3.36 -1.42
N ILE A 39 -0.08 2.17 -1.81
CA ILE A 39 -0.89 1.30 -0.94
C ILE A 39 -0.08 0.91 0.30
N GLY A 40 1.14 0.39 0.11
CA GLY A 40 1.98 -0.04 1.23
C GLY A 40 2.33 1.09 2.20
N ARG A 41 2.55 2.31 1.69
CA ARG A 41 2.80 3.49 2.55
C ARG A 41 1.56 3.88 3.35
N ASN A 42 0.38 3.90 2.71
CA ASN A 42 -0.85 4.30 3.37
C ASN A 42 -1.27 3.27 4.43
N GLU A 43 -1.26 1.98 4.08
CA GLU A 43 -1.55 0.90 5.04
C GLU A 43 -0.54 0.88 6.18
N GLY A 44 0.76 1.00 5.87
CA GLY A 44 1.82 1.04 6.87
C GLY A 44 1.66 2.21 7.85
N MET A 45 1.29 3.39 7.35
CA MET A 45 1.03 4.56 8.19
C MET A 45 -0.18 4.36 9.10
N GLN A 46 -1.32 3.90 8.56
CA GLN A 46 -2.53 3.64 9.33
C GLN A 46 -2.31 2.58 10.41
N ILE A 47 -1.66 1.47 10.06
CA ILE A 47 -1.32 0.41 11.03
C ILE A 47 -0.37 0.94 12.09
N GLY A 48 0.63 1.75 11.71
CA GLY A 48 1.57 2.36 12.64
C GLY A 48 0.90 3.31 13.64
N GLU A 49 0.01 4.18 13.15
CA GLU A 49 -0.76 5.10 13.97
C GLU A 49 -1.70 4.37 14.93
N ALA A 50 -2.40 3.34 14.46
CA ALA A 50 -3.26 2.51 15.30
C ALA A 50 -2.46 1.80 16.40
N LYS A 51 -1.32 1.18 16.04
CA LYS A 51 -0.42 0.52 17.01
C LYS A 51 0.09 1.50 18.06
N LYS A 52 0.55 2.68 17.64
CA LYS A 52 1.03 3.72 18.55
C LYS A 52 -0.08 4.18 19.50
N THR A 53 -1.29 4.38 18.98
CA THR A 53 -2.46 4.79 19.79
C THR A 53 -2.79 3.73 20.85
N MET A 54 -2.78 2.45 20.47
CA MET A 54 -2.99 1.34 21.40
C MET A 54 -1.88 1.26 22.46
N GLU A 55 -0.63 1.47 22.08
CA GLU A 55 0.51 1.47 23.02
C GLU A 55 0.41 2.61 24.03
N VAL A 56 0.08 3.83 23.57
CA VAL A 56 -0.16 4.98 24.46
C VAL A 56 -1.32 4.68 25.40
N ALA A 57 -2.43 4.13 24.90
CA ALA A 57 -3.57 3.75 25.74
C ALA A 57 -3.19 2.74 26.82
N LYS A 58 -2.42 1.70 26.47
CA LYS A 58 -1.90 0.72 27.44
C LYS A 58 -1.04 1.39 28.52
N ASN A 59 -0.10 2.23 28.11
CA ASN A 59 0.77 2.95 29.04
C ASN A 59 -0.03 3.87 29.98
N MET A 60 -1.05 4.56 29.49
CA MET A 60 -1.91 5.39 30.34
C MET A 60 -2.68 4.56 31.36
N LEU A 61 -3.28 3.44 30.93
CA LEU A 61 -3.99 2.54 31.84
C LEU A 61 -3.04 1.95 32.91
N SER A 62 -1.81 1.58 32.54
CA SER A 62 -0.78 1.14 33.49
C SER A 62 -0.34 2.23 34.48
N ASN A 63 -0.53 3.52 34.14
CA ASN A 63 -0.28 4.65 35.02
C ASN A 63 -1.54 5.09 35.80
N ASN A 64 -2.53 4.20 35.96
CA ASN A 64 -3.78 4.43 36.70
C ASN A 64 -4.69 5.54 36.15
N TYR A 65 -4.55 5.91 34.87
CA TYR A 65 -5.54 6.78 34.21
C TYR A 65 -6.87 6.03 34.09
N SER A 66 -7.99 6.74 34.25
CA SER A 66 -9.31 6.12 34.12
C SER A 66 -9.67 5.85 32.65
N ILE A 67 -10.45 4.79 32.40
CA ILE A 67 -10.92 4.45 31.04
C ILE A 67 -11.60 5.64 30.34
N PRO A 68 -12.48 6.44 31.00
CA PRO A 68 -13.06 7.62 30.37
C PRO A 68 -12.03 8.68 29.95
N GLU A 69 -10.96 8.89 30.74
CA GLU A 69 -9.89 9.84 30.41
C GLU A 69 -9.05 9.34 29.23
N VAL A 70 -8.68 8.06 29.24
CA VAL A 70 -7.93 7.45 28.14
C VAL A 70 -8.74 7.49 26.85
N SER A 71 -10.05 7.21 26.92
CA SER A 71 -10.97 7.29 25.77
C SER A 71 -11.00 8.69 25.18
N ARG A 72 -11.11 9.71 26.04
CA ARG A 72 -11.12 11.12 25.61
C ARG A 72 -9.81 11.55 24.94
N ILE A 73 -8.66 11.06 25.43
CA ILE A 73 -7.34 11.47 24.94
C ILE A 73 -6.96 10.72 23.65
N THR A 74 -7.21 9.41 23.61
CA THR A 74 -6.78 8.53 22.52
C THR A 74 -7.82 8.42 21.39
N GLY A 75 -9.07 8.83 21.64
CA GLY A 75 -10.19 8.64 20.71
C GLY A 75 -10.71 7.20 20.65
N LEU A 76 -10.11 6.27 21.40
CA LEU A 76 -10.58 4.89 21.47
C LEU A 76 -11.88 4.79 22.23
N SER A 77 -12.77 3.91 21.78
CA SER A 77 -14.00 3.58 22.49
C SER A 77 -13.70 2.83 23.79
N ILE A 78 -14.63 2.94 24.74
CA ILE A 78 -14.58 2.20 26.01
C ILE A 78 -14.49 0.68 25.76
N SER A 79 -15.13 0.17 24.70
CA SER A 79 -15.07 -1.24 24.32
C SER A 79 -13.64 -1.66 23.92
N GLU A 80 -13.00 -0.88 23.05
CA GLU A 80 -11.61 -1.13 22.62
C GLU A 80 -10.65 -1.08 23.79
N LEU A 81 -10.79 -0.10 24.68
CA LEU A 81 -9.96 0.00 25.89
C LEU A 81 -10.16 -1.18 26.84
N ASN A 82 -11.39 -1.67 27.00
CA ASN A 82 -11.65 -2.87 27.80
C ASN A 82 -11.07 -4.14 27.16
N GLN A 83 -10.97 -4.21 25.83
CA GLN A 83 -10.28 -5.31 25.16
C GLN A 83 -8.77 -5.28 25.43
N LEU A 84 -8.16 -4.08 25.49
CA LEU A 84 -6.74 -3.92 25.83
C LEU A 84 -6.38 -4.43 27.24
N LEU A 85 -7.35 -4.43 28.17
CA LEU A 85 -7.18 -4.95 29.53
C LEU A 85 -7.38 -6.47 29.64
N LYS A 86 -8.04 -7.08 28.65
CA LYS A 86 -8.32 -8.53 28.62
C LYS A 86 -7.24 -9.34 27.91
N SER A 87 -6.33 -8.66 27.19
CA SER A 87 -5.16 -9.23 26.52
C SER A 87 -3.96 -9.22 27.44
#